data_AF-A0A0F8BTU7-F1
#
_entry.id   AF-A0A0F8BTU7-F1
#
_cell.length_a   1.000
_cell.length_b   1.000
_cell.length_c   1.000
_cell.angle_alpha   90.00
_cell.angle_beta   90.00
_cell.angle_gamma   90.00
#
_symmetry.space_group_name_H-M   'P 1'
#
loop_
_entity.id
_entity.type
_entity.pdbx_description
1 polymer ?
#
loop_
_entity_poly.entity_id
_entity_poly.type
_entity_poly.pdbx_seq_one_letter_code
_entity_poly.pdbx_strand_id
1 'polypeptide(L)'
;MNVCRTCDQPLFIQPENDEDDDLQSGPGAASSSSAAVSAGEQVPDDLALTCECHFHCVEAFIQAPPSIMAVYLNEGGLDPALDLGPLLAEEAFFSINPLARRAKALHLMAIEGDVAGLLDMVRDLSSDESFATQMGPLLRFQDPLNGGRSALHLAVENSNEDVSWMLLWVASALGVETFPQFLVSIAHELGLGRLEITSQQEDIRSLRDSTGRTPEDIAREIEFAPMLLPGVLTPP
;
A
#
# COMPACT_ATOMS: atom_id res chain seq x y z
N MET A 1 -9.82 36.43 8.64
CA MET A 1 -9.89 35.90 10.02
C MET A 1 -10.33 34.46 9.89
N ASN A 2 -9.46 33.53 10.30
CA ASN A 2 -9.68 32.11 10.04
C ASN A 2 -10.70 31.59 11.06
N VAL A 3 -11.95 31.48 10.61
CA VAL A 3 -13.06 30.89 11.39
C VAL A 3 -13.22 29.42 11.00
N CYS A 4 -13.58 28.59 11.97
CA CYS A 4 -13.88 27.18 11.72
C CYS A 4 -15.11 27.07 10.79
N ARG A 5 -14.98 26.37 9.66
CA ARG A 5 -16.06 26.25 8.66
C ARG A 5 -17.30 25.48 9.15
N THR A 6 -17.19 24.77 10.27
CA THR A 6 -18.28 23.95 10.83
C THR A 6 -19.08 24.69 11.91
N CYS A 7 -18.46 25.59 12.67
CA CYS A 7 -19.11 26.26 13.80
C CYS A 7 -18.96 27.79 13.80
N ASP A 8 -18.28 28.34 12.78
CA ASP A 8 -18.01 29.77 12.57
C ASP A 8 -17.33 30.47 13.76
N GLN A 9 -16.68 29.70 14.65
CA GLN A 9 -15.92 30.24 15.76
C GLN A 9 -14.48 30.56 15.37
N PRO A 10 -13.88 31.62 15.95
CA PRO A 10 -12.50 32.01 15.68
C PRO A 10 -11.50 31.06 16.35
N LEU A 11 -10.49 30.61 15.60
CA LEU A 11 -9.45 29.69 16.08
C LEU A 11 -8.28 30.48 16.71
N PHE A 12 -8.12 30.40 18.03
CA PHE A 12 -6.98 30.97 18.76
C PHE A 12 -6.38 29.93 19.71
N ILE A 13 -5.04 29.88 19.80
CA ILE A 13 -4.30 29.05 20.76
C ILE A 13 -3.47 29.98 21.65
N GLN A 14 -3.51 29.78 22.97
CA GLN A 14 -2.63 30.47 23.93
C GLN A 14 -1.43 29.57 24.22
N PRO A 15 -0.19 30.00 23.98
CA PRO A 15 0.98 29.26 24.42
C PRO A 15 1.08 29.34 25.95
N GLU A 16 1.31 28.20 26.60
CA GLU A 16 1.77 28.16 28.00
C GLU A 16 3.29 28.40 27.98
N ASN A 17 3.76 29.38 28.74
CA ASN A 17 5.18 29.68 28.84
C ASN A 17 5.84 28.62 29.73
N ASP A 18 6.55 27.66 29.14
CA ASP A 18 7.53 26.85 29.85
C ASP A 18 8.80 27.70 30.05
N GLU A 19 8.83 28.48 31.14
CA GLU A 19 10.08 29.07 31.63
C GLU A 19 10.89 27.96 32.32
N ASP A 20 12.11 27.74 31.83
CA ASP A 20 13.10 26.78 32.35
C ASP A 20 13.23 26.83 33.89
N ASP A 21 12.92 25.72 34.58
CA ASP A 21 13.14 25.57 36.02
C ASP A 21 14.23 24.52 36.30
N ASP A 22 15.47 24.85 35.91
CA ASP A 22 16.68 24.19 36.41
C ASP A 22 17.03 24.72 37.82
N LEU A 23 16.70 23.91 38.84
CA LEU A 23 17.41 23.75 40.12
C LEU A 23 17.93 25.02 40.87
N GLN A 24 17.12 25.64 41.75
CA GLN A 24 17.60 26.11 43.06
C GLN A 24 16.48 26.42 44.09
N SER A 25 16.36 25.56 45.10
CA SER A 25 16.07 25.85 46.53
C SER A 25 15.01 26.92 46.96
N GLY A 26 13.90 26.44 47.53
CA GLY A 26 13.29 27.00 48.77
C GLY A 26 12.37 28.24 48.67
N PRO A 27 11.54 28.52 49.70
CA PRO A 27 10.10 28.74 49.50
C PRO A 27 9.63 30.19 49.65
N GLY A 28 8.60 30.56 48.86
CA GLY A 28 7.59 31.52 49.30
C GLY A 28 7.21 32.65 48.32
N ALA A 29 5.91 32.95 48.37
CA ALA A 29 5.25 34.21 48.01
C ALA A 29 4.75 34.39 46.56
N ALA A 30 3.44 34.61 46.50
CA ALA A 30 2.67 35.08 45.36
C ALA A 30 3.15 36.44 44.83
N SER A 31 2.96 36.71 43.54
CA SER A 31 2.06 37.77 43.05
C SER A 31 2.08 37.93 41.54
N SER A 32 0.87 38.13 41.04
CA SER A 32 0.46 38.78 39.79
C SER A 32 1.34 39.95 39.32
N SER A 33 1.57 40.06 38.01
CA SER A 33 0.93 41.08 37.14
C SER A 33 1.56 41.18 35.74
N SER A 34 0.71 40.92 34.73
CA SER A 34 0.60 41.56 33.42
C SER A 34 1.76 42.43 32.89
N ALA A 35 2.38 41.99 31.79
CA ALA A 35 2.95 42.89 30.79
C ALA A 35 2.75 42.31 29.38
N ALA A 36 2.29 43.17 28.47
CA ALA A 36 1.92 42.88 27.10
C ALA A 36 3.08 42.31 26.28
N VAL A 37 2.83 41.19 25.58
CA VAL A 37 3.77 40.62 24.61
C VAL A 37 3.27 40.89 23.19
N SER A 38 4.16 41.48 22.41
CA SER A 38 3.99 41.93 21.04
C SER A 38 3.84 40.76 20.08
N ALA A 39 3.11 41.00 18.99
CA ALA A 39 2.74 40.05 17.94
C ALA A 39 3.96 39.33 17.32
N GLY A 40 4.20 38.09 17.73
CA GLY A 40 4.94 37.10 16.96
C GLY A 40 3.98 36.33 16.05
N GLU A 41 4.37 36.16 14.78
CA GLU A 41 3.66 35.35 13.79
C GLU A 41 3.56 33.90 14.28
N GLN A 42 2.38 33.46 14.71
CA GLN A 42 2.13 32.09 15.13
C GLN A 42 1.85 31.22 13.90
N VAL A 43 2.79 30.34 13.57
CA VAL A 43 2.58 29.20 12.67
C VAL A 43 2.05 28.05 13.53
N PRO A 44 0.87 27.47 13.24
CA PRO A 44 0.32 26.41 14.07
C PRO A 44 1.03 25.08 13.76
N ASP A 45 1.88 24.64 14.68
CA ASP A 45 2.21 23.23 14.84
C ASP A 45 1.06 22.57 15.62
N ASP A 46 0.56 21.46 15.09
CA ASP A 46 -0.47 20.58 15.67
C ASP A 46 -1.93 21.09 15.61
N LEU A 47 -2.59 20.76 14.49
CA LEU A 47 -4.04 20.77 14.31
C LEU A 47 -4.71 19.75 15.26
N ALA A 48 -4.98 20.14 16.50
CA ALA A 48 -5.91 19.41 17.37
C ALA A 48 -7.34 19.52 16.81
N LEU A 49 -7.76 18.50 16.06
CA LEU A 49 -9.12 18.41 15.50
C LEU A 49 -10.12 18.10 16.61
N THR A 50 -11.29 18.76 16.60
CA THR A 50 -12.36 18.62 17.59
C THR A 50 -13.06 17.26 17.59
N CYS A 51 -12.78 16.43 16.58
CA CYS A 51 -13.03 15.01 16.61
C CYS A 51 -11.77 14.38 17.22
N GLU A 52 -11.84 13.83 18.43
CA GLU A 52 -10.77 13.03 19.05
C GLU A 52 -10.50 11.72 18.28
N CYS A 53 -10.63 11.72 16.96
CA CYS A 53 -10.54 10.59 16.06
C CYS A 53 -9.44 10.83 15.01
N HIS A 54 -8.23 10.47 15.39
CA HIS A 54 -7.03 10.43 14.54
C HIS A 54 -7.26 9.65 13.21
N PHE A 55 -8.17 8.67 13.21
CA PHE A 55 -8.46 7.79 12.08
C PHE A 55 -9.14 8.46 10.87
N HIS A 56 -10.06 9.41 11.07
CA HIS A 56 -10.81 9.99 9.93
C HIS A 56 -9.95 10.90 9.06
N CYS A 57 -8.96 11.59 9.65
CA CYS A 57 -8.06 12.44 8.89
C CYS A 57 -7.07 11.61 8.06
N VAL A 58 -6.63 10.46 8.59
CA VAL A 58 -5.77 9.52 7.88
C VAL A 58 -6.49 8.90 6.69
N GLU A 59 -7.73 8.43 6.86
CA GLU A 59 -8.52 7.89 5.73
C GLU A 59 -8.80 8.95 4.65
N ALA A 60 -9.16 10.17 5.04
CA ALA A 60 -9.38 11.27 4.09
C ALA A 60 -8.08 11.64 3.34
N PHE A 61 -6.95 11.64 4.04
CA PHE A 61 -5.63 11.88 3.45
C PHE A 61 -5.22 10.76 2.49
N ILE A 62 -5.49 9.50 2.83
CA ILE A 62 -5.23 8.35 1.95
C ILE A 62 -6.07 8.44 0.66
N GLN A 63 -7.34 8.84 0.76
CA GLN A 63 -8.25 8.93 -0.38
C GLN A 63 -7.97 10.11 -1.30
N ALA A 64 -7.52 11.24 -0.73
CA ALA A 64 -7.28 12.47 -1.47
C ALA A 64 -6.01 13.17 -0.93
N PRO A 65 -4.81 12.61 -1.18
CA PRO A 65 -3.58 13.23 -0.73
C PRO A 65 -3.39 14.60 -1.40
N PRO A 66 -3.02 15.64 -0.64
CA PRO A 66 -2.63 16.92 -1.22
C PRO A 66 -1.31 16.75 -1.99
N SER A 67 -1.12 17.55 -3.04
CA SER A 67 0.18 17.61 -3.73
C SER A 67 1.19 18.34 -2.84
N ILE A 68 2.31 17.68 -2.54
CA ILE A 68 3.39 18.18 -1.69
C ILE A 68 4.68 18.06 -2.48
N MET A 69 5.03 19.10 -3.22
CA MET A 69 6.23 19.11 -4.07
C MET A 69 7.50 19.31 -3.23
N ALA A 70 8.48 18.44 -3.42
CA ALA A 70 9.78 18.51 -2.79
C ALA A 70 10.91 18.32 -3.79
N VAL A 71 12.07 18.91 -3.47
CA VAL A 71 13.33 18.64 -4.16
C VAL A 71 14.01 17.49 -3.44
N TYR A 72 14.18 16.36 -4.11
CA TYR A 72 14.76 15.15 -3.56
C TYR A 72 16.11 14.85 -4.23
N LEU A 73 17.12 14.51 -3.42
CA LEU A 73 18.45 14.15 -3.90
C LEU A 73 18.79 12.76 -3.35
N ASN A 74 19.08 11.83 -4.25
CA ASN A 74 19.54 10.48 -3.92
C ASN A 74 20.80 10.10 -4.73
N GLU A 75 21.26 8.86 -4.58
CA GLU A 75 22.42 8.33 -5.31
C GLU A 75 22.20 8.29 -6.84
N GLY A 76 20.94 8.30 -7.29
CA GLY A 76 20.54 8.34 -8.70
C GLY A 76 20.43 9.74 -9.29
N GLY A 77 20.47 10.80 -8.47
CA GLY A 77 20.44 12.19 -8.92
C GLY A 77 19.44 13.08 -8.17
N LEU A 78 19.17 14.25 -8.76
CA LEU A 78 18.25 15.25 -8.24
C LEU A 78 16.89 15.13 -8.94
N ASP A 79 15.83 14.91 -8.18
CA ASP A 79 14.46 15.11 -8.62
C ASP A 79 13.94 16.45 -8.06
N PRO A 80 13.81 17.51 -8.88
CA PRO A 80 13.38 18.82 -8.41
C PRO A 80 11.86 18.92 -8.16
N ALA A 81 11.08 17.89 -8.48
CA ALA A 81 9.63 17.95 -8.50
C ALA A 81 8.99 16.62 -8.04
N LEU A 82 9.52 16.03 -6.97
CA LEU A 82 8.92 14.83 -6.37
C LEU A 82 7.65 15.22 -5.61
N ASP A 83 6.50 14.66 -5.98
CA ASP A 83 5.27 14.82 -5.20
C ASP A 83 5.24 13.79 -4.05
N LEU A 84 5.41 14.28 -2.82
CA LEU A 84 5.39 13.47 -1.60
C LEU A 84 3.98 13.06 -1.17
N GLY A 85 2.93 13.73 -1.65
CA GLY A 85 1.55 13.47 -1.24
C GLY A 85 1.14 12.00 -1.38
N PRO A 86 1.25 11.42 -2.59
CA PRO A 86 0.94 10.01 -2.82
C PRO A 86 1.82 9.05 -2.00
N LEU A 87 3.11 9.36 -1.82
CA LEU A 87 4.05 8.53 -1.05
C LEU A 87 3.67 8.49 0.43
N LEU A 88 3.31 9.64 0.99
CA LEU A 88 2.85 9.74 2.37
C LEU A 88 1.49 9.05 2.56
N ALA A 89 0.58 9.13 1.59
CA ALA A 89 -0.69 8.42 1.65
C ALA A 89 -0.49 6.90 1.67
N GLU A 90 0.47 6.41 0.88
CA GLU A 90 0.84 4.99 0.88
C GLU A 90 1.41 4.56 2.25
N GLU A 91 2.37 5.30 2.81
CA GLU A 91 2.92 4.97 4.14
C GLU A 91 1.85 5.07 5.25
N ALA A 92 0.98 6.08 5.19
CA ALA A 92 -0.16 6.19 6.09
C ALA A 92 -1.07 4.97 5.97
N PHE A 93 -1.35 4.49 4.75
CA PHE A 93 -2.15 3.28 4.52
C PHE A 93 -1.48 2.02 5.11
N PHE A 94 -0.17 1.87 4.97
CA PHE A 94 0.54 0.72 5.56
C PHE A 94 0.64 0.78 7.09
N SER A 95 0.63 1.98 7.68
CA SER A 95 0.62 2.13 9.14
C SER A 95 -0.63 1.51 9.78
N ILE A 96 -1.78 1.59 9.09
CA ILE A 96 -3.06 1.02 9.54
C ILE A 96 -3.34 -0.37 8.93
N ASN A 97 -2.66 -0.76 7.84
CA ASN A 97 -2.77 -2.07 7.20
C ASN A 97 -1.40 -2.76 7.05
N PRO A 98 -0.80 -3.31 8.14
CA PRO A 98 0.54 -3.89 8.07
C PRO A 98 0.69 -5.05 7.07
N LEU A 99 -0.35 -5.85 6.87
CA LEU A 99 -0.35 -6.96 5.90
C LEU A 99 -0.29 -6.47 4.45
N ALA A 100 -0.80 -5.27 4.18
CA ALA A 100 -0.79 -4.69 2.83
C ALA A 100 0.63 -4.32 2.37
N ARG A 101 1.56 -4.06 3.30
CA ARG A 101 2.97 -3.79 2.95
C ARG A 101 3.62 -4.99 2.24
N ARG A 102 3.35 -6.20 2.73
CA ARG A 102 3.87 -7.42 2.09
C ARG A 102 3.23 -7.65 0.72
N ALA A 103 1.92 -7.41 0.61
CA ALA A 103 1.24 -7.47 -0.67
C ALA A 103 1.74 -6.41 -1.67
N LYS A 104 2.13 -5.22 -1.19
CA LYS A 104 2.77 -4.20 -2.04
C LYS A 104 4.12 -4.68 -2.56
N ALA A 105 4.95 -5.26 -1.71
CA ALA A 105 6.21 -5.86 -2.13
C ALA A 105 5.99 -6.96 -3.19
N LEU A 106 4.97 -7.82 -3.01
CA LEU A 106 4.55 -8.78 -4.03
C LEU A 106 4.20 -8.10 -5.37
N HIS A 107 3.44 -7.00 -5.32
CA HIS A 107 3.04 -6.25 -6.51
C HIS A 107 4.25 -5.62 -7.22
N LEU A 108 5.21 -5.07 -6.48
CA LEU A 108 6.44 -4.52 -7.05
C LEU A 108 7.29 -5.61 -7.71
N MET A 109 7.50 -6.74 -7.06
CA MET A 109 8.18 -7.89 -7.67
C MET A 109 7.45 -8.36 -8.94
N ALA A 110 6.11 -8.30 -8.94
CA ALA A 110 5.32 -8.63 -10.11
C ALA A 110 5.45 -7.64 -11.27
N ILE A 111 5.69 -6.36 -10.98
CA ILE A 111 6.00 -5.32 -11.98
C ILE A 111 7.42 -5.49 -12.51
N GLU A 112 8.39 -5.77 -11.64
CA GLU A 112 9.80 -5.92 -11.98
C GLU A 112 10.13 -7.24 -12.67
N GLY A 113 9.25 -8.24 -12.56
CA GLY A 113 9.50 -9.58 -13.07
C GLY A 113 10.42 -10.39 -12.15
N ASP A 114 10.55 -10.01 -10.87
CA ASP A 114 11.39 -10.71 -9.91
C ASP A 114 10.75 -12.01 -9.42
N VAL A 115 10.95 -13.06 -10.21
CA VAL A 115 10.50 -14.42 -9.89
C VAL A 115 11.20 -14.94 -8.63
N ALA A 116 12.49 -14.64 -8.45
CA ALA A 116 13.27 -15.18 -7.33
C ALA A 116 12.77 -14.62 -6.00
N GLY A 117 12.61 -13.30 -5.89
CA GLY A 117 12.06 -12.66 -4.69
C GLY A 117 10.65 -13.13 -4.36
N LEU A 118 9.81 -13.34 -5.38
CA LEU A 118 8.45 -13.84 -5.17
C LEU A 118 8.43 -15.30 -4.72
N LEU A 119 9.30 -16.15 -5.28
CA LEU A 119 9.49 -17.53 -4.82
C LEU A 119 9.94 -17.59 -3.36
N ASP A 120 10.93 -16.77 -2.99
CA ASP A 120 11.42 -16.70 -1.61
C ASP A 120 10.32 -16.21 -0.66
N MET A 121 9.56 -15.19 -1.05
CA MET A 121 8.39 -14.74 -0.29
C MET A 121 7.33 -15.85 -0.14
N VAL A 122 7.07 -16.63 -1.19
CA VAL A 122 6.12 -17.75 -1.13
C VAL A 122 6.62 -18.86 -0.22
N ARG A 123 7.91 -19.16 -0.26
CA ARG A 123 8.55 -20.19 0.56
C ARG A 123 8.51 -19.85 2.03
N ASP A 124 8.86 -18.61 2.39
CA ASP A 124 8.84 -18.14 3.78
C ASP A 124 7.44 -18.29 4.41
N LEU A 125 6.40 -18.07 3.62
CA LEU A 125 5.01 -18.24 4.06
C LEU A 125 4.55 -19.70 4.04
N SER A 126 5.20 -20.57 3.25
CA SER A 126 4.90 -22.00 3.17
C SER A 126 5.51 -22.83 4.30
N SER A 127 6.60 -22.35 4.91
CA SER A 127 7.20 -22.98 6.09
C SER A 127 6.37 -22.82 7.36
N ASP A 128 5.37 -21.94 7.35
CA ASP A 128 4.41 -21.78 8.44
C ASP A 128 3.14 -22.61 8.16
N GLU A 129 2.61 -23.28 9.18
CA GLU A 129 1.31 -24.03 9.17
C GLU A 129 0.09 -23.16 8.77
N SER A 130 0.30 -21.88 8.51
CA SER A 130 -0.71 -20.91 8.08
C SER A 130 -0.58 -20.49 6.61
N PHE A 131 0.13 -21.28 5.78
CA PHE A 131 0.32 -21.01 4.35
C PHE A 131 -0.98 -20.58 3.65
N ALA A 132 -2.04 -21.40 3.69
CA ALA A 132 -3.30 -21.05 3.03
C ALA A 132 -3.95 -19.79 3.61
N THR A 133 -3.89 -19.64 4.94
CA THR A 133 -4.52 -18.55 5.70
C THR A 133 -3.85 -17.19 5.45
N GLN A 134 -2.55 -17.17 5.18
CA GLN A 134 -1.80 -15.94 4.89
C GLN A 134 -1.57 -15.71 3.40
N MET A 135 -1.22 -16.77 2.65
CA MET A 135 -0.87 -16.68 1.23
C MET A 135 -2.07 -16.37 0.35
N GLY A 136 -3.21 -17.03 0.59
CA GLY A 136 -4.42 -16.83 -0.21
C GLY A 136 -4.85 -15.37 -0.25
N PRO A 137 -5.04 -14.69 0.92
CA PRO A 137 -5.35 -13.27 0.96
C PRO A 137 -4.26 -12.38 0.35
N LEU A 138 -2.99 -12.74 0.53
CA LEU A 138 -1.85 -11.97 0.00
C LEU A 138 -1.80 -11.99 -1.54
N LEU A 139 -1.96 -13.15 -2.17
CA LEU A 139 -1.96 -13.27 -3.64
C LEU A 139 -3.20 -12.63 -4.28
N ARG A 140 -4.32 -12.62 -3.56
CA ARG A 140 -5.57 -12.00 -4.01
C ARG A 140 -5.71 -10.53 -3.61
N PHE A 141 -4.71 -9.97 -2.93
CA PHE A 141 -4.76 -8.57 -2.50
C PHE A 141 -4.87 -7.64 -3.72
N GLN A 142 -5.83 -6.73 -3.63
CA GLN A 142 -6.09 -5.69 -4.63
C GLN A 142 -5.71 -4.35 -4.02
N ASP A 143 -4.75 -3.65 -4.62
CA ASP A 143 -4.22 -2.41 -4.08
C ASP A 143 -5.22 -1.26 -4.31
N PRO A 144 -5.88 -0.72 -3.26
CA PRO A 144 -6.85 0.35 -3.42
C PRO A 144 -6.20 1.66 -3.91
N LEU A 145 -4.91 1.87 -3.66
CA LEU A 145 -4.16 3.05 -4.10
C LEU A 145 -3.72 2.93 -5.56
N ASN A 146 -3.74 1.71 -6.11
CA ASN A 146 -3.39 1.42 -7.49
C ASN A 146 -4.57 0.85 -8.28
N GLY A 147 -5.75 1.45 -8.12
CA GLY A 147 -6.93 1.12 -8.93
C GLY A 147 -7.49 -0.29 -8.70
N GLY A 148 -7.31 -0.86 -7.50
CA GLY A 148 -7.81 -2.21 -7.18
C GLY A 148 -7.09 -3.32 -7.96
N ARG A 149 -5.90 -3.07 -8.48
CA ARG A 149 -5.15 -4.06 -9.26
C ARG A 149 -4.52 -5.09 -8.34
N SER A 150 -4.51 -6.35 -8.79
CA SER A 150 -3.79 -7.43 -8.12
C SER A 150 -2.40 -7.65 -8.74
N ALA A 151 -1.57 -8.47 -8.09
CA ALA A 151 -0.26 -8.85 -8.61
C ALA A 151 -0.35 -9.42 -10.04
N LEU A 152 -1.39 -10.20 -10.34
CA LEU A 152 -1.58 -10.77 -11.69
C LEU A 152 -1.92 -9.70 -12.73
N HIS A 153 -2.72 -8.68 -12.39
CA HIS A 153 -2.99 -7.56 -13.32
C HIS A 153 -1.69 -6.83 -13.68
N LEU A 154 -0.82 -6.62 -12.69
CA LEU A 154 0.44 -5.91 -12.85
C LEU A 154 1.47 -6.73 -13.62
N ALA A 155 1.59 -8.03 -13.32
CA ALA A 155 2.47 -8.94 -14.06
C ALA A 155 2.09 -9.01 -15.53
N VAL A 156 0.79 -9.13 -15.82
CA VAL A 156 0.27 -9.15 -17.19
C VAL A 156 0.53 -7.83 -17.90
N GLU A 157 0.19 -6.69 -17.29
CA GLU A 157 0.42 -5.37 -17.90
C GLU A 157 1.88 -5.15 -18.29
N ASN A 158 2.82 -5.60 -17.44
CA ASN A 158 4.26 -5.45 -17.67
C ASN A 158 4.84 -6.59 -18.53
N SER A 159 4.00 -7.46 -19.10
CA SER A 159 4.41 -8.60 -19.93
C SER A 159 5.39 -9.56 -19.23
N ASN A 160 5.30 -9.67 -17.91
CA ASN A 160 6.14 -10.57 -17.11
C ASN A 160 5.56 -11.99 -17.15
N GLU A 161 5.97 -12.76 -18.15
CA GLU A 161 5.46 -14.11 -18.42
C GLU A 161 5.70 -15.06 -17.24
N ASP A 162 6.94 -15.13 -16.76
CA ASP A 162 7.31 -16.09 -15.70
C ASP A 162 6.56 -15.83 -14.39
N VAL A 163 6.42 -14.55 -14.01
CA VAL A 163 5.62 -14.15 -12.85
C VAL A 163 4.15 -14.50 -13.05
N SER A 164 3.60 -14.21 -14.23
CA SER A 164 2.20 -14.51 -14.54
C SER A 164 1.91 -16.00 -14.41
N TRP A 165 2.75 -16.85 -14.98
CA TRP A 165 2.63 -18.30 -14.86
C TRP A 165 2.78 -18.80 -13.43
N MET A 166 3.72 -18.26 -12.66
CA MET A 166 3.90 -18.64 -11.27
C MET A 166 2.69 -18.25 -10.41
N LEU A 167 2.16 -17.03 -10.58
CA LEU A 167 0.94 -16.59 -9.88
C LEU A 167 -0.25 -17.50 -10.24
N LEU A 168 -0.40 -17.86 -11.51
CA LEU A 168 -1.42 -18.82 -11.95
C LEU A 168 -1.19 -20.21 -11.36
N TRP A 169 0.06 -20.69 -11.28
CA TRP A 169 0.38 -21.98 -10.69
C TRP A 169 -0.09 -22.03 -9.23
N VAL A 170 0.24 -21.01 -8.45
CA VAL A 170 -0.04 -20.99 -7.02
C VAL A 170 -1.51 -20.71 -6.71
N ALA A 171 -2.17 -19.81 -7.45
CA ALA A 171 -3.47 -19.24 -7.04
C ALA A 171 -4.61 -19.35 -8.08
N SER A 172 -4.51 -20.24 -9.07
CA SER A 172 -5.61 -20.53 -10.00
C SER A 172 -6.10 -21.97 -9.92
N ALA A 173 -7.34 -22.19 -10.33
CA ALA A 173 -7.95 -23.50 -10.46
C ALA A 173 -7.55 -24.24 -11.76
N LEU A 174 -6.53 -23.76 -12.49
CA LEU A 174 -6.07 -24.40 -13.72
C LEU A 174 -5.58 -25.83 -13.47
N GLY A 175 -5.88 -26.74 -14.39
CA GLY A 175 -5.28 -28.06 -14.38
C GLY A 175 -3.79 -28.01 -14.73
N VAL A 176 -3.01 -28.95 -14.18
CA VAL A 176 -1.55 -29.02 -14.37
C VAL A 176 -1.17 -29.14 -15.84
N GLU A 177 -2.04 -29.76 -16.64
CA GLU A 177 -1.91 -29.92 -18.09
C GLU A 177 -1.97 -28.61 -18.89
N THR A 178 -2.48 -27.53 -18.30
CA THR A 178 -2.50 -26.20 -18.94
C THR A 178 -1.13 -25.53 -18.87
N PHE A 179 -0.29 -25.93 -17.92
CA PHE A 179 1.00 -25.30 -17.68
C PHE A 179 2.08 -25.89 -18.60
N PRO A 180 2.99 -25.05 -19.11
CA PRO A 180 4.19 -25.52 -19.79
C PRO A 180 4.97 -26.55 -18.94
N GLN A 181 5.31 -27.69 -19.54
CA GLN A 181 5.90 -28.82 -18.81
C GLN A 181 7.17 -28.45 -18.02
N PHE A 182 7.99 -27.54 -18.55
CA PHE A 182 9.20 -27.07 -17.87
C PHE A 182 8.88 -26.32 -16.57
N LEU A 183 7.80 -25.52 -16.55
CA LEU A 183 7.35 -24.81 -15.34
C LEU A 183 6.82 -25.79 -14.30
N VAL A 184 6.11 -26.84 -14.71
CA VAL A 184 5.67 -27.91 -13.82
C VAL A 184 6.88 -28.59 -13.15
N SER A 185 7.91 -28.93 -13.93
CA SER A 185 9.15 -29.51 -13.40
C SER A 185 9.86 -28.60 -12.42
N ILE A 186 10.00 -27.30 -12.75
CA ILE A 186 10.62 -26.30 -11.87
C ILE A 186 9.80 -26.15 -10.59
N ALA A 187 8.47 -26.05 -10.68
CA ALA A 187 7.61 -25.94 -9.50
C ALA A 187 7.77 -27.14 -8.56
N HIS A 188 7.85 -28.36 -9.10
CA HIS A 188 8.11 -29.55 -8.30
C HIS A 188 9.50 -29.57 -7.67
N GLU A 189 10.54 -29.19 -8.41
CA GLU A 189 11.92 -29.12 -7.89
C GLU A 189 12.05 -28.07 -6.78
N LEU A 190 11.38 -26.94 -6.94
CA LEU A 190 11.38 -25.84 -5.98
C LEU A 190 10.43 -26.06 -4.81
N GLY A 191 9.64 -27.14 -4.80
CA GLY A 191 8.65 -27.45 -3.77
C GLY A 191 7.47 -26.47 -3.76
N LEU A 192 7.16 -25.83 -4.89
CA LEU A 192 6.09 -24.84 -4.97
C LEU A 192 4.71 -25.51 -4.88
N GLY A 193 4.06 -25.30 -3.74
CA GLY A 193 2.68 -25.71 -3.53
C GLY A 193 1.69 -24.92 -4.39
N ARG A 194 0.46 -25.45 -4.48
CA ARG A 194 -0.69 -24.79 -5.07
C ARG A 194 -1.74 -24.58 -3.99
N LEU A 195 -2.43 -23.45 -4.01
CA LEU A 195 -3.58 -23.23 -3.15
C LEU A 195 -4.76 -24.07 -3.64
N GLU A 196 -5.51 -24.63 -2.70
CA GLU A 196 -6.78 -25.26 -3.01
C GLU A 196 -7.81 -24.17 -3.30
N ILE A 197 -8.34 -24.17 -4.52
CA ILE A 197 -9.35 -23.20 -4.97
C ILE A 197 -10.72 -23.87 -4.85
N THR A 198 -11.51 -23.44 -3.87
CA THR A 198 -12.82 -24.03 -3.56
C THR A 198 -13.98 -23.27 -4.19
N SER A 199 -13.75 -22.01 -4.58
CA SER A 199 -14.76 -21.16 -5.22
C SER A 199 -14.16 -20.31 -6.34
N GLN A 200 -15.00 -19.85 -7.28
CA GLN A 200 -14.57 -18.98 -8.38
C GLN A 200 -13.92 -17.68 -7.87
N GLN A 201 -14.35 -17.15 -6.73
CA GLN A 201 -13.84 -15.91 -6.13
C GLN A 201 -12.44 -16.05 -5.52
N GLU A 202 -12.00 -17.29 -5.27
CA GLU A 202 -10.65 -17.59 -4.81
C GLU A 202 -9.66 -17.71 -5.98
N ASP A 203 -10.14 -17.90 -7.21
CA ASP A 203 -9.28 -17.96 -8.38
C ASP A 203 -8.79 -16.54 -8.74
N ILE A 204 -7.47 -16.35 -8.75
CA ILE A 204 -6.83 -15.06 -9.04
C ILE A 204 -7.22 -14.48 -10.41
N ARG A 205 -7.65 -15.32 -11.37
CA ARG A 205 -8.11 -14.90 -12.70
C ARG A 205 -9.46 -14.17 -12.66
N SER A 206 -10.27 -14.45 -11.64
CA SER A 206 -11.60 -13.85 -11.47
C SER A 206 -11.57 -12.40 -10.95
N LEU A 207 -10.42 -11.97 -10.43
CA LEU A 207 -10.26 -10.65 -9.83
C LEU A 207 -10.45 -9.55 -10.88
N ARG A 208 -11.06 -8.45 -10.46
CA ARG A 208 -11.35 -7.30 -11.31
C ARG A 208 -10.80 -6.02 -10.70
N ASP A 209 -10.12 -5.22 -11.50
CA ASP A 209 -9.70 -3.89 -11.09
C ASP A 209 -10.90 -2.94 -10.85
N SER A 210 -10.64 -1.71 -10.41
CA SER A 210 -11.68 -0.72 -10.11
C SER A 210 -12.52 -0.32 -11.34
N THR A 211 -12.03 -0.57 -12.56
CA THR A 211 -12.74 -0.35 -13.81
C THR A 211 -13.53 -1.59 -14.27
N GLY A 212 -13.43 -2.69 -13.53
CA GLY A 212 -14.10 -3.95 -13.82
C GLY A 212 -13.32 -4.86 -14.77
N ARG A 213 -12.08 -4.53 -15.15
CA ARG A 213 -11.24 -5.33 -16.05
C ARG A 213 -10.61 -6.49 -15.30
N THR A 214 -10.56 -7.65 -15.95
CA THR A 214 -9.80 -8.83 -15.49
C THR A 214 -8.37 -8.80 -16.03
N PRO A 215 -7.46 -9.67 -15.53
CA PRO A 215 -6.15 -9.85 -16.15
C PRO A 215 -6.23 -10.24 -17.62
N GLU A 216 -7.24 -11.01 -18.02
CA GLU A 216 -7.46 -11.38 -19.42
C GLU A 216 -7.77 -10.16 -20.29
N ASP A 217 -8.59 -9.22 -19.79
CA ASP A 217 -8.93 -8.01 -20.52
C ASP A 217 -7.67 -7.15 -20.76
N ILE A 218 -6.79 -7.04 -19.76
CA ILE A 218 -5.50 -6.36 -19.89
C ILE A 218 -4.59 -7.08 -20.88
N ALA A 219 -4.48 -8.41 -20.80
CA ALA A 219 -3.66 -9.19 -21.73
C ALA A 219 -4.09 -9.00 -23.18
N ARG A 220 -5.41 -8.88 -23.44
CA ARG A 220 -5.93 -8.59 -24.78
C ARG A 220 -5.60 -7.17 -25.25
N GLU A 221 -5.65 -6.20 -24.35
CA GLU A 221 -5.35 -4.79 -24.65
C GLU A 221 -3.90 -4.60 -25.13
N ILE A 222 -2.96 -5.27 -24.48
CA ILE A 222 -1.53 -5.18 -24.81
C ILE A 222 -1.03 -6.28 -25.76
N GLU A 223 -1.94 -7.15 -26.24
CA GLU A 223 -1.63 -8.30 -27.10
C GLU A 223 -0.60 -9.28 -26.51
N PHE A 224 -0.69 -9.59 -25.21
CA PHE A 224 0.25 -10.48 -24.52
C PHE A 224 0.06 -11.96 -24.87
N ALA A 225 0.58 -12.36 -26.04
CA ALA A 225 0.32 -13.66 -26.67
C ALA A 225 0.50 -14.90 -25.76
N PRO A 226 1.54 -15.03 -24.91
CA PRO A 226 1.70 -16.20 -24.04
C PRO A 226 0.54 -16.40 -23.06
N MET A 227 -0.08 -15.31 -22.62
CA MET A 227 -1.20 -15.34 -21.67
C MET A 227 -2.58 -15.40 -22.33
N LEU A 228 -2.65 -15.24 -23.65
CA LEU A 228 -3.90 -15.31 -24.43
C LEU A 228 -4.19 -16.71 -24.99
N LEU A 229 -3.45 -17.73 -24.54
CA LEU A 229 -3.76 -19.12 -24.82
C LEU A 229 -5.16 -19.48 -24.27
N PRO A 230 -5.95 -20.31 -24.97
CA PRO A 230 -7.33 -20.60 -24.59
C PRO A 230 -7.44 -21.10 -23.14
N GLY A 231 -8.26 -20.42 -22.33
CA GLY A 231 -8.56 -20.81 -20.96
C GLY A 231 -7.50 -20.45 -19.92
N VAL A 232 -6.34 -19.90 -20.31
CA VAL A 232 -5.26 -19.54 -19.36
C VAL A 232 -5.71 -18.41 -18.44
N LEU A 233 -6.02 -17.23 -18.98
CA LEU A 233 -6.50 -16.11 -18.17
C LEU A 233 -8.03 -16.03 -18.06
N THR A 234 -8.77 -16.80 -18.87
CA THR A 234 -10.23 -16.78 -18.83
C THR A 234 -10.72 -17.23 -17.45
N PRO A 235 -11.53 -16.42 -16.74
CA PRO A 235 -12.07 -16.80 -15.43
C PRO A 235 -12.91 -18.09 -15.52
N PRO A 236 -12.89 -18.94 -14.45
CA PRO A 236 -13.68 -20.16 -14.38
C PRO A 236 -15.19 -19.92 -14.23
#